data_AF-A0A9X1IAB9-F1
#
_entry.id   AF-A0A9X1IAB9-F1
#
_cell.length_a   1.000
_cell.length_b   1.000
_cell.length_c   1.000
_cell.angle_alpha   90.00
_cell.angle_beta   90.00
_cell.angle_gamma   90.00
#
_symmetry.space_group_name_H-M   'P 1'
#
loop_
_entity.id
_entity.type
_entity.pdbx_description
1 polymer ?
#
loop_
_entity_poly.entity_id
_entity_poly.type
_entity_poly.pdbx_seq_one_letter_code
_entity_poly.pdbx_strand_id
1 'polypeptide(L)'
;VNSVNDVPTTVDDTASVDEDDTVNIVVLDDDSFGGDGASTGTITITSGASNGTATVNDGGTPNDPTDDTIDYTPNADYNGPDQI
;
A
#
# COMPACT_ATOMS: atom_id res chain seq x y z
N VAL A 1 0.15 -0.95 34.57
CA VAL A 1 0.75 -1.28 33.26
C VAL A 1 1.45 -0.03 32.77
N ASN A 2 2.71 -0.15 32.34
CA ASN A 2 3.39 0.97 31.68
C ASN A 2 3.13 0.78 30.19
N SER A 3 2.51 1.76 29.53
CA SER A 3 2.36 1.71 28.07
C SER A 3 3.76 1.73 27.44
N VAL A 4 4.02 0.76 26.58
CA VAL A 4 5.23 0.67 25.77
C VAL A 4 4.82 1.13 24.39
N ASN A 5 5.61 2.00 23.76
CA ASN A 5 5.40 2.35 22.36
C ASN A 5 5.76 1.13 21.51
N ASP A 6 4.78 0.62 20.77
CA ASP A 6 4.94 -0.53 19.91
C ASP A 6 5.35 -0.08 18.50
N VAL A 7 6.14 -0.91 17.81
CA VAL A 7 6.67 -0.61 16.48
C VAL A 7 5.88 -1.42 15.44
N PRO A 8 5.37 -0.78 14.37
CA PRO A 8 4.76 -1.50 13.27
C PRO A 8 5.76 -2.45 12.58
N THR A 9 5.25 -3.53 12.01
CA THR A 9 6.04 -4.47 11.20
C THR A 9 5.43 -4.58 9.82
N THR A 10 6.27 -4.58 8.79
CA THR A 10 5.85 -4.66 7.38
C THR A 10 6.42 -5.91 6.70
N VAL A 11 5.72 -6.40 5.69
CA VAL A 11 6.14 -7.49 4.79
C VAL A 11 6.08 -6.98 3.34
N ASP A 12 7.01 -7.43 2.51
CA ASP A 12 7.07 -6.98 1.10
C ASP A 12 5.98 -7.66 0.26
N ASP A 13 5.19 -6.86 -0.44
CA ASP A 13 4.17 -7.33 -1.38
C ASP A 13 4.72 -7.59 -2.79
N THR A 14 4.06 -8.50 -3.51
CA THR A 14 4.27 -8.67 -4.95
C THR A 14 2.94 -8.82 -5.69
N ALA A 15 2.84 -8.19 -6.86
CA ALA A 15 1.68 -8.28 -7.73
C ALA A 15 2.11 -8.36 -9.19
N SER A 16 1.23 -8.87 -10.04
CA SER A 16 1.38 -8.90 -11.49
C SER A 16 0.09 -8.44 -12.15
N VAL A 17 0.22 -7.64 -13.19
CA VAL A 17 -0.88 -7.13 -13.99
C VAL A 17 -0.48 -7.19 -15.45
N ASP A 18 -1.44 -7.40 -16.34
CA ASP A 18 -1.20 -7.27 -17.77
C ASP A 18 -0.91 -5.79 -18.11
N GLU A 19 -0.18 -5.58 -19.21
CA GLU A 19 0.02 -4.23 -19.73
C GLU A 19 -1.32 -3.53 -20.00
N ASP A 20 -1.35 -2.20 -19.78
CA ASP A 20 -2.54 -1.36 -19.93
C ASP A 20 -3.72 -1.66 -18.97
N ASP A 21 -3.54 -2.57 -18.01
CA ASP A 21 -4.52 -2.88 -16.96
C ASP A 21 -4.10 -2.31 -15.59
N THR A 22 -5.05 -2.30 -14.65
CA THR A 22 -4.84 -1.86 -13.26
C THR A 22 -4.95 -3.05 -12.31
N VAL A 23 -4.07 -3.09 -11.31
CA VAL A 23 -4.16 -4.04 -10.19
C VAL A 23 -4.36 -3.30 -8.88
N ASN A 24 -5.23 -3.84 -8.04
CA ASN A 24 -5.39 -3.43 -6.65
C ASN A 24 -4.57 -4.36 -5.76
N ILE A 25 -3.65 -3.78 -4.98
CA ILE A 25 -2.69 -4.49 -4.14
C ILE A 25 -3.08 -4.26 -2.68
N VAL A 26 -3.37 -5.35 -1.96
CA VAL A 26 -3.71 -5.33 -0.54
C VAL A 26 -2.43 -5.42 0.27
N VAL A 27 -1.86 -4.27 0.61
CA VAL A 27 -0.53 -4.15 1.25
C VAL A 27 -0.52 -4.31 2.77
N LEU A 28 -1.70 -4.52 3.38
CA LEU A 28 -1.85 -4.58 4.84
C LEU A 28 -2.21 -5.97 5.36
N ASP A 29 -2.40 -6.97 4.50
CA ASP A 29 -2.91 -8.29 4.91
C ASP A 29 -1.93 -9.06 5.80
N ASP A 30 -0.62 -8.85 5.61
CA ASP A 30 0.47 -9.46 6.39
C ASP A 30 1.31 -8.46 7.19
N ASP A 31 0.89 -7.20 7.22
CA ASP A 31 1.46 -6.14 8.06
C ASP A 31 0.84 -6.12 9.47
N SER A 32 1.48 -5.40 10.38
CA SER A 32 0.95 -5.14 11.72
C SER A 32 1.24 -3.73 12.17
N PHE A 33 0.21 -3.03 12.64
CA PHE A 33 0.33 -1.72 13.27
C PHE A 33 0.96 -1.75 14.68
N GLY A 34 1.30 -2.94 15.19
CA GLY A 34 1.77 -3.12 16.56
C GLY A 34 0.65 -3.03 17.61
N GLY A 35 1.03 -3.04 18.89
CA GLY A 35 0.08 -3.02 20.00
C GLY A 35 -0.61 -1.67 20.24
N ASP A 36 -0.09 -0.58 19.66
CA ASP A 36 -0.70 0.74 19.68
C ASP A 36 -1.85 0.88 18.66
N GLY A 37 -1.92 -0.02 17.67
CA GLY A 37 -2.95 -0.04 16.65
C GLY A 37 -2.73 0.97 15.51
N ALA A 38 -3.70 1.00 14.59
CA ALA A 38 -3.63 1.82 13.38
C ALA A 38 -3.68 3.33 13.68
N SER A 39 -3.05 4.10 12.79
CA SER A 39 -3.20 5.57 12.75
C SER A 39 -4.62 5.98 12.38
N THR A 40 -4.98 7.26 12.57
CA THR A 40 -6.26 7.84 12.12
C THR A 40 -6.15 8.54 10.78
N GLY A 41 -5.22 8.13 9.92
CA GLY A 41 -5.02 8.70 8.59
C GLY A 41 -4.62 7.60 7.62
N THR A 42 -4.57 7.92 6.33
CA THR A 42 -4.29 6.95 5.28
C THR A 42 -2.83 6.48 5.28
N ILE A 43 -2.57 5.34 4.65
CA ILE A 43 -1.22 4.98 4.21
C ILE A 43 -0.70 6.02 3.22
N THR A 44 0.61 6.05 3.02
CA THR A 44 1.25 7.00 2.11
C THR A 44 2.28 6.32 1.24
N ILE A 45 2.21 6.59 -0.07
CA ILE A 45 3.25 6.20 -1.02
C ILE A 45 4.41 7.18 -0.89
N THR A 46 5.57 6.68 -0.45
CA THR A 46 6.76 7.52 -0.21
C THR A 46 7.70 7.56 -1.42
N SER A 47 7.72 6.50 -2.22
CA SER A 47 8.37 6.45 -3.52
C SER A 47 7.31 6.22 -4.58
N GLY A 48 7.23 7.09 -5.59
CA GLY A 48 6.34 6.84 -6.72
C GLY A 48 6.86 5.68 -7.57
N ALA A 49 5.96 5.05 -8.32
CA ALA A 49 6.31 4.05 -9.31
C ALA A 49 7.18 4.66 -10.43
N SER A 50 8.19 3.95 -10.92
CA SER A 50 9.08 4.44 -11.97
C SER A 50 8.52 4.21 -13.37
N ASN A 51 7.71 3.16 -13.56
CA ASN A 51 7.16 2.75 -14.85
C ASN A 51 5.63 2.60 -14.81
N GLY A 52 4.98 3.42 -13.99
CA GLY A 52 3.53 3.48 -13.91
C GLY A 52 3.06 4.57 -12.98
N THR A 53 1.80 4.47 -12.55
CA THR A 53 1.21 5.32 -11.52
C THR A 53 0.70 4.43 -10.40
N ALA A 54 1.11 4.75 -9.16
CA ALA A 54 0.61 4.13 -7.94
C ALA A 54 -0.19 5.16 -7.15
N THR A 55 -1.40 4.79 -6.73
CA THR A 55 -2.28 5.65 -5.93
C THR A 55 -2.82 4.89 -4.73
N VAL A 56 -2.86 5.58 -3.59
CA VAL A 56 -3.57 5.05 -2.41
C VAL A 56 -5.06 5.04 -2.72
N ASN A 57 -5.69 3.88 -2.56
CA ASN A 57 -7.12 3.71 -2.54
C ASN A 57 -7.53 3.58 -1.08
N ASP A 58 -8.11 4.65 -0.55
CA ASP A 58 -8.45 4.79 0.87
C ASP A 58 -9.79 4.15 1.23
N GLY A 59 -10.41 3.34 0.37
CA GLY A 59 -11.71 2.71 0.65
C GLY A 59 -12.89 3.68 0.90
N GLY A 60 -12.67 5.00 0.80
CA GLY A 60 -13.59 6.02 1.33
C GLY A 60 -13.52 6.23 2.85
N THR A 61 -12.49 5.73 3.52
CA THR A 61 -12.25 5.71 4.97
C THR A 61 -11.01 6.54 5.35
N PRO A 62 -11.01 7.88 5.15
CA PRO A 62 -9.80 8.72 5.29
C PRO A 62 -9.20 8.78 6.71
N ASN A 63 -9.88 8.23 7.72
CA ASN A 63 -9.39 8.17 9.10
C ASN A 63 -9.17 6.72 9.60
N ASP A 64 -9.21 5.74 8.71
CA ASP A 64 -9.04 4.33 9.02
C ASP A 64 -8.20 3.69 7.91
N PRO A 65 -6.89 3.51 8.11
CA PRO A 65 -6.04 2.94 7.09
C PRO A 65 -6.20 1.43 6.96
N THR A 66 -7.02 0.77 7.79
CA THR A 66 -7.02 -0.70 7.88
C THR A 66 -7.57 -1.40 6.64
N ASP A 67 -8.25 -0.68 5.76
CA ASP A 67 -8.72 -1.14 4.46
C ASP A 67 -8.06 -0.42 3.28
N ASP A 68 -7.03 0.40 3.53
CA ASP A 68 -6.28 1.06 2.48
C ASP A 68 -5.53 0.04 1.61
N THR A 69 -5.54 0.30 0.31
CA THR A 69 -4.85 -0.49 -0.71
C THR A 69 -4.08 0.39 -1.67
N ILE A 70 -3.27 -0.20 -2.55
CA ILE A 70 -2.58 0.53 -3.62
C ILE A 70 -3.13 0.08 -4.96
N ASP A 71 -3.66 1.03 -5.73
CA ASP A 71 -3.95 0.83 -7.15
C ASP A 71 -2.71 1.16 -7.96
N TYR A 72 -2.24 0.20 -8.76
CA TYR A 72 -1.11 0.38 -9.67
C TYR A 72 -1.53 0.15 -11.11
N THR A 73 -1.13 1.08 -11.98
CA THR A 73 -1.30 0.99 -13.44
C THR A 73 0.05 1.24 -14.11
N PRO A 74 0.63 0.27 -14.84
CA PRO A 74 1.83 0.48 -15.62
C PRO A 74 1.65 1.61 -16.66
N ASN A 75 2.76 2.19 -17.10
CA ASN A 75 2.73 3.08 -18.26
C ASN A 75 2.24 2.30 -19.50
N ALA A 76 1.54 2.99 -20.40
CA ALA A 76 1.04 2.36 -21.61
C ALA A 76 2.16 1.66 -22.40
N ASP A 77 1.86 0.47 -22.93
CA ASP A 77 2.80 -0.41 -23.63
C ASP A 77 4.04 -0.88 -22.82
N TYR A 78 4.12 -0.57 -21.51
CA TYR A 78 5.27 -0.96 -20.69
C TYR A 78 5.23 -2.44 -20.32
N ASN A 79 6.38 -3.09 -20.50
CA ASN A 79 6.61 -4.48 -20.20
C ASN A 79 7.86 -4.62 -19.33
N GLY A 80 7.70 -4.92 -18.04
CA GLY A 80 8.83 -5.10 -17.14
C GLY A 80 8.47 -5.00 -15.66
N PRO A 81 9.44 -5.23 -14.77
CA PRO A 81 9.25 -5.06 -13.34
C PRO A 81 9.27 -3.57 -12.95
N ASP A 82 8.46 -3.21 -11.95
CA ASP A 82 8.47 -1.89 -11.32
C ASP A 82 8.59 -2.02 -9.79
N GLN A 83 8.92 -0.93 -9.12
CA GLN A 83 8.97 -0.84 -7.66
C GLN A 83 8.32 0.47 -7.21
N ILE A 84 7.48 0.37 -6.18
CA ILE A 84 6.69 1.43 -5.54
C ILE A 84 7.16 1.56 -4.09
#